data_AF-A0A356AW75-F1
#
_entry.id   AF-A0A356AW75-F1
#
_cell.length_a   1.000
_cell.length_b   1.000
_cell.length_c   1.000
_cell.angle_alpha   90.00
_cell.angle_beta   90.00
_cell.angle_gamma   90.00
#
_symmetry.space_group_name_H-M   'P 1'
#
loop_
_entity.id
_entity.type
_entity.pdbx_description
1 polymer ?
#
loop_
_entity_poly.entity_id
_entity_poly.type
_entity_poly.pdbx_seq_one_letter_code
_entity_poly.pdbx_strand_id
1 'polypeptide(L)'
;CGHGLEATSVAKGNSVFAGKLGQKVANEKVTAIDDGTIPNAWGSTNIDDEGTPTQRRVLIENGILKGYMVDILNGKRMNAESTGSGRRQNFRYAPTSRMSNTYIAPGNDTFEDIIANTEYGLYAAKMGGGSVNPSTGEFNFSVGEGYLIKNGKIAEPVRGATLIGKGNEVIQRIDMVGDDLALGQGVCGSASGNVPTNVGQPVIRVSELIVGGRNGDSNG
;
A
#
# COMPACT_ATOMS: atom_id res chain seq x y z
N CYS A 1 -2.80 -0.90 -1.62
CA CYS A 1 -4.02 -0.07 -1.55
C CYS A 1 -3.98 1.19 -2.43
N GLY A 2 -2.82 1.69 -2.86
CA GLY A 2 -2.71 2.99 -3.56
C GLY A 2 -3.53 3.14 -4.85
N HIS A 3 -3.61 2.12 -5.72
CA HIS A 3 -4.45 2.18 -6.93
C HIS A 3 -5.93 2.45 -6.66
N GLY A 4 -6.46 2.00 -5.52
CA GLY A 4 -7.84 2.28 -5.14
C GLY A 4 -8.09 3.77 -4.86
N LEU A 5 -7.03 4.56 -4.68
CA LEU A 5 -7.08 5.98 -4.37
C LEU A 5 -6.73 6.85 -5.60
N GLU A 6 -6.52 6.25 -6.77
CA GLU A 6 -6.36 6.94 -8.05
C GLU A 6 -7.74 7.36 -8.61
N ALA A 7 -7.88 8.64 -8.97
CA ALA A 7 -9.10 9.22 -9.53
C ALA A 7 -9.58 8.49 -10.79
N THR A 8 -8.66 7.85 -11.54
CA THR A 8 -8.96 6.99 -12.70
C THR A 8 -10.05 5.97 -12.42
N SER A 9 -10.05 5.39 -11.21
CA SER A 9 -11.02 4.40 -10.75
C SER A 9 -12.10 5.04 -9.87
N VAL A 10 -11.72 5.96 -8.99
CA VAL A 10 -12.64 6.63 -8.04
C VAL A 10 -13.69 7.46 -8.77
N ALA A 11 -13.30 8.26 -9.76
CA ALA A 11 -14.21 9.15 -10.49
C ALA A 11 -15.31 8.41 -11.25
N LYS A 12 -15.10 7.11 -11.53
CA LYS A 12 -16.06 6.25 -12.22
C LYS A 12 -16.92 5.41 -11.27
N GLY A 13 -16.69 5.51 -9.96
CA GLY A 13 -17.34 4.65 -8.96
C GLY A 13 -16.80 3.22 -8.93
N ASN A 14 -15.69 2.93 -9.62
CA ASN A 14 -15.11 1.58 -9.72
C ASN A 14 -14.12 1.26 -8.60
N SER A 15 -13.94 2.16 -7.63
CA SER A 15 -13.07 1.95 -6.47
C SER A 15 -13.89 1.66 -5.23
N VAL A 16 -13.40 0.74 -4.39
CA VAL A 16 -13.93 0.48 -3.04
C VAL A 16 -13.86 1.70 -2.10
N PHE A 17 -13.12 2.74 -2.48
CA PHE A 17 -13.01 4.00 -1.75
C PHE A 17 -13.90 5.11 -2.33
N ALA A 18 -14.58 4.89 -3.46
CA ALA A 18 -15.45 5.90 -4.05
C ALA A 18 -16.55 6.34 -3.08
N GLY A 19 -16.74 7.66 -2.93
CA GLY A 19 -17.72 8.24 -2.03
C GLY A 19 -17.39 8.14 -0.53
N LYS A 20 -16.19 7.66 -0.16
CA LYS A 20 -15.80 7.46 1.26
C LYS A 20 -14.97 8.61 1.85
N LEU A 21 -14.90 9.75 1.17
CA LEU A 21 -14.11 10.89 1.67
C LEU A 21 -14.63 11.31 3.05
N GLY A 22 -13.72 11.48 4.01
CA GLY A 22 -14.05 11.77 5.41
C GLY A 22 -14.51 10.58 6.25
N GLN A 23 -14.59 9.37 5.67
CA GLN A 23 -14.99 8.15 6.39
C GLN A 23 -13.77 7.36 6.87
N LYS A 24 -13.98 6.54 7.91
CA LYS A 24 -12.97 5.57 8.37
C LYS A 24 -12.86 4.43 7.35
N VAL A 25 -11.68 4.29 6.76
CA VAL A 25 -11.37 3.29 5.72
C VAL A 25 -10.19 2.39 6.10
N ALA A 26 -9.52 2.69 7.20
CA ALA A 26 -8.40 1.94 7.75
C ALA A 26 -8.40 2.03 9.29
N ASN A 27 -7.49 1.29 9.93
CA ASN A 27 -7.26 1.42 11.36
C ASN A 27 -6.73 2.83 11.70
N GLU A 28 -7.01 3.31 12.90
CA GLU A 28 -6.58 4.65 13.34
C GLU A 28 -5.07 4.82 13.46
N LYS A 29 -4.32 3.72 13.60
CA LYS A 29 -2.86 3.72 13.54
C LYS A 29 -2.31 4.00 12.14
N VAL A 30 -3.14 3.92 11.09
CA VAL A 30 -2.68 4.02 9.70
C VAL A 30 -2.82 5.43 9.16
N THR A 31 -1.69 6.01 8.77
CA THR A 31 -1.62 7.18 7.90
C THR A 31 -0.91 6.77 6.60
N ALA A 32 -1.57 6.94 5.45
CA ALA A 32 -1.03 6.59 4.14
C ALA A 32 -0.76 7.86 3.31
N ILE A 33 0.44 7.95 2.75
CA ILE A 33 0.95 9.12 2.04
C ILE A 33 1.37 8.72 0.64
N ASP A 34 1.15 9.60 -0.33
CA ASP A 34 1.84 9.58 -1.62
C ASP A 34 2.63 10.88 -1.78
N ASP A 35 3.95 10.80 -1.93
CA ASP A 35 4.82 11.96 -1.93
C ASP A 35 5.68 12.03 -3.19
N GLY A 36 5.35 12.95 -4.10
CA GLY A 36 6.12 13.14 -5.33
C GLY A 36 7.37 14.02 -5.18
N THR A 37 7.64 14.51 -3.97
CA THR A 37 8.65 15.55 -3.70
C THR A 37 9.91 15.03 -3.00
N ILE A 38 9.99 13.72 -2.71
CA ILE A 38 11.14 13.11 -2.05
C ILE A 38 12.39 13.28 -2.95
N PRO A 39 13.45 13.98 -2.49
CA PRO A 39 14.64 14.22 -3.31
C PRO A 39 15.29 12.93 -3.79
N ASN A 40 15.61 12.88 -5.09
CA ASN A 40 16.28 11.75 -5.76
C ASN A 40 15.56 10.39 -5.65
N ALA A 41 14.30 10.37 -5.19
CA ALA A 41 13.54 9.13 -5.14
C ALA A 41 13.10 8.71 -6.55
N TRP A 42 13.14 7.40 -6.79
CA TRP A 42 12.79 6.80 -8.08
C TRP A 42 11.36 7.11 -8.55
N GLY A 43 10.41 7.28 -7.62
CA GLY A 43 9.03 7.66 -7.93
C GLY A 43 8.77 9.18 -8.03
N SER A 44 9.75 10.03 -7.73
CA SER A 44 9.59 11.49 -7.68
C SER A 44 9.79 12.15 -9.05
N THR A 45 9.07 13.26 -9.27
CA THR A 45 9.28 14.17 -10.40
C THR A 45 9.02 15.60 -9.92
N ASN A 46 9.59 16.63 -10.58
CA ASN A 46 9.32 18.03 -10.19
C ASN A 46 7.91 18.48 -10.60
N ILE A 47 7.49 18.03 -11.78
CA ILE A 47 6.16 18.22 -12.34
C ILE A 47 5.64 16.85 -12.78
N ASP A 48 4.33 16.67 -12.78
CA ASP A 48 3.70 15.54 -13.43
C ASP A 48 3.66 15.72 -14.95
N ASP A 49 3.18 14.71 -15.68
CA ASP A 49 3.16 14.74 -17.14
C ASP A 49 2.03 15.62 -17.72
N GLU A 50 1.25 16.27 -16.85
CA GLU A 50 0.23 17.27 -17.19
C GLU A 50 0.71 18.70 -16.87
N GLY A 51 1.93 18.86 -16.35
CA GLY A 51 2.54 20.15 -16.03
C GLY A 51 2.22 20.68 -14.63
N THR A 52 1.61 19.87 -13.77
CA THR A 52 1.27 20.25 -12.39
C THR A 52 2.45 19.91 -11.47
N PRO A 53 2.92 20.82 -10.60
CA PRO A 53 3.93 20.49 -9.60
C PRO A 53 3.52 19.29 -8.76
N THR A 54 4.48 18.38 -8.52
CA THR A 54 4.21 17.27 -7.60
C THR A 54 4.15 17.78 -6.16
N GLN A 55 3.50 17.01 -5.29
CA GLN A 55 3.30 17.38 -3.89
C GLN A 55 3.27 16.14 -3.00
N ARG A 56 3.40 16.39 -1.70
CA ARG A 56 3.11 15.42 -0.65
C ARG A 56 1.62 15.38 -0.37
N ARG A 57 1.01 14.21 -0.49
CA ARG A 57 -0.45 14.00 -0.35
C ARG A 57 -0.71 13.04 0.80
N VAL A 58 -1.40 13.52 1.83
CA VAL A 58 -1.95 12.63 2.85
C VAL A 58 -3.26 12.05 2.29
N LEU A 59 -3.24 10.77 1.94
CA LEU A 59 -4.38 10.10 1.35
C LEU A 59 -5.32 9.56 2.44
N ILE A 60 -4.73 8.92 3.47
CA ILE A 60 -5.43 8.46 4.67
C ILE A 60 -4.70 9.04 5.87
N GLU A 61 -5.43 9.61 6.81
CA GLU A 61 -4.88 10.16 8.06
C GLU A 61 -5.63 9.53 9.23
N ASN A 62 -4.89 8.84 10.09
CA ASN A 62 -5.43 8.15 11.27
C ASN A 62 -6.68 7.32 10.94
N GLY A 63 -6.59 6.53 9.87
CA GLY A 63 -7.68 5.68 9.39
C GLY A 63 -8.75 6.38 8.56
N ILE A 64 -8.78 7.71 8.49
CA ILE A 64 -9.78 8.51 7.78
C ILE A 64 -9.30 8.85 6.37
N LEU A 65 -10.15 8.63 5.36
CA LEU A 65 -9.85 9.00 3.98
C LEU A 65 -9.87 10.52 3.81
N LYS A 66 -8.73 11.13 3.47
CA LYS A 66 -8.56 12.58 3.34
C LYS A 66 -8.55 13.08 1.91
N GLY A 67 -8.17 12.24 0.95
CA GLY A 67 -8.08 12.66 -0.44
C GLY A 67 -7.77 11.54 -1.41
N TYR A 68 -7.69 11.92 -2.69
CA TYR A 68 -7.37 11.05 -3.80
C TYR A 68 -6.20 11.60 -4.60
N MET A 69 -5.57 10.76 -5.41
CA MET A 69 -4.65 11.18 -6.46
C MET A 69 -5.48 11.57 -7.68
N VAL A 70 -5.46 12.84 -8.08
CA VAL A 70 -6.34 13.42 -9.08
C VAL A 70 -5.50 13.96 -10.24
N ASP A 71 -5.87 13.55 -11.45
CA ASP A 71 -5.39 14.10 -12.73
C ASP A 71 -6.38 15.18 -13.23
N ILE A 72 -5.97 15.97 -14.22
CA ILE A 72 -6.80 17.08 -14.73
C ILE A 72 -8.16 16.59 -15.25
N LEU A 73 -8.20 15.45 -15.96
CA LEU A 73 -9.42 14.94 -16.57
C LEU A 73 -10.45 14.49 -15.51
N ASN A 74 -10.01 13.70 -14.54
CA ASN A 74 -10.87 13.18 -13.48
C ASN A 74 -11.14 14.24 -12.42
N GLY A 75 -10.28 15.24 -12.26
CA GLY A 75 -10.56 16.45 -11.48
C GLY A 75 -11.84 17.15 -11.96
N LYS A 76 -12.02 17.31 -13.27
CA LYS A 76 -13.27 17.84 -13.85
C LYS A 76 -14.50 16.98 -13.52
N ARG A 77 -14.35 15.65 -13.48
CA ARG A 77 -15.47 14.74 -13.15
C ARG A 77 -15.83 14.77 -11.67
N MET A 78 -14.84 14.95 -10.81
CA MET A 78 -14.98 14.94 -9.36
C MET A 78 -15.21 16.35 -8.78
N ASN A 79 -15.16 17.39 -9.62
CA ASN A 79 -15.10 18.79 -9.21
C ASN A 79 -13.98 19.04 -8.18
N ALA A 80 -12.78 18.57 -8.50
CA ALA A 80 -11.58 18.64 -7.67
C ALA A 80 -10.38 19.14 -8.50
N GLU A 81 -9.43 19.77 -7.84
CA GLU A 81 -8.18 20.21 -8.45
C GLU A 81 -7.23 19.04 -8.74
N SER A 82 -6.38 19.18 -9.76
CA SER A 82 -5.29 18.23 -9.99
C SER A 82 -4.37 18.22 -8.79
N THR A 83 -3.96 17.03 -8.37
CA THR A 83 -3.03 16.89 -7.26
C THR A 83 -1.60 16.72 -7.72
N GLY A 84 -1.24 16.90 -8.99
CA GLY A 84 0.13 16.65 -9.46
C GLY A 84 0.47 15.17 -9.57
N SER A 85 -0.53 14.36 -9.92
CA SER A 85 -0.44 12.90 -10.01
C SER A 85 -0.74 12.37 -11.42
N GLY A 86 -0.92 13.25 -12.40
CA GLY A 86 -1.19 12.88 -13.79
C GLY A 86 0.08 12.37 -14.47
N ARG A 87 0.25 11.05 -14.57
CA ARG A 87 1.48 10.43 -15.12
C ARG A 87 1.22 9.49 -16.27
N ARG A 88 2.19 9.37 -17.19
CA ARG A 88 2.21 8.46 -18.34
C ARG A 88 3.60 7.91 -18.59
N GLN A 89 3.67 6.76 -19.24
CA GLN A 89 4.93 6.11 -19.57
C GLN A 89 5.74 6.90 -20.62
N ASN A 90 5.08 7.43 -21.64
CA ASN A 90 5.68 8.25 -22.70
C ASN A 90 4.58 8.91 -23.55
N PHE A 91 4.98 9.64 -24.60
CA PHE A 91 4.09 10.39 -25.50
C PHE A 91 3.00 9.56 -26.20
N ARG A 92 3.12 8.22 -26.24
CA ARG A 92 2.13 7.32 -26.86
C ARG A 92 0.96 6.98 -25.93
N TYR A 93 1.04 7.38 -24.65
CA TYR A 93 0.03 7.09 -23.64
C TYR A 93 -0.64 8.39 -23.16
N ALA A 94 -1.95 8.33 -22.93
CA ALA A 94 -2.67 9.39 -22.25
C ALA A 94 -2.31 9.37 -20.74
N PRO A 95 -2.11 10.53 -20.09
CA PRO A 95 -1.91 10.60 -18.66
C PRO A 95 -3.17 10.21 -17.91
N THR A 96 -2.98 9.70 -16.71
CA THR A 96 -4.05 9.42 -15.74
C THR A 96 -3.47 9.57 -14.34
N SER A 97 -4.29 9.63 -13.31
CA SER A 97 -3.85 9.72 -11.92
C SER A 97 -3.07 8.46 -11.54
N ARG A 98 -1.83 8.66 -11.08
CA ARG A 98 -0.87 7.61 -10.72
C ARG A 98 -0.13 7.94 -9.43
N MET A 99 0.26 6.88 -8.72
CA MET A 99 1.18 6.95 -7.58
C MET A 99 2.57 7.52 -7.95
N SER A 100 3.26 8.03 -6.94
CA SER A 100 4.66 8.47 -6.98
C SER A 100 5.49 7.64 -5.99
N ASN A 101 5.66 8.11 -4.75
CA ASN A 101 6.24 7.35 -3.65
C ASN A 101 5.15 7.13 -2.59
N THR A 102 4.50 5.96 -2.61
CA THR A 102 3.35 5.67 -1.74
C THR A 102 3.76 4.81 -0.55
N TYR A 103 3.47 5.26 0.66
CA TYR A 103 3.87 4.54 1.87
C TYR A 103 2.94 4.74 3.06
N ILE A 104 3.00 3.81 4.01
CA ILE A 104 2.43 4.01 5.35
C ILE A 104 3.45 4.82 6.17
N ALA A 105 3.01 5.92 6.77
CA ALA A 105 3.86 6.75 7.63
C ALA A 105 4.37 5.94 8.84
N PRO A 106 5.59 6.22 9.34
CA PRO A 106 6.06 5.61 10.57
C PRO A 106 5.12 5.94 11.73
N GLY A 107 4.87 4.94 12.56
CA GLY A 107 4.15 5.05 13.82
C GLY A 107 5.11 5.25 14.99
N ASN A 108 4.71 4.75 16.16
CA ASN A 108 5.48 4.87 17.41
C ASN A 108 5.75 3.51 18.06
N ASP A 109 5.33 2.41 17.44
CA ASP A 109 5.55 1.08 17.99
C ASP A 109 6.96 0.62 17.59
N THR A 110 7.76 0.06 18.50
CA THR A 110 9.07 -0.50 18.12
C THR A 110 8.91 -1.89 17.51
N PHE A 111 9.93 -2.37 16.79
CA PHE A 111 9.95 -3.76 16.30
C PHE A 111 9.77 -4.76 17.46
N GLU A 112 10.48 -4.53 18.57
CA GLU A 112 10.41 -5.35 19.77
C GLU A 112 9.00 -5.35 20.37
N ASP A 113 8.33 -4.19 20.42
CA ASP A 113 6.95 -4.10 20.91
C ASP A 113 5.99 -4.89 20.02
N ILE A 114 6.14 -4.78 18.69
CA ILE A 114 5.29 -5.50 17.73
C ILE A 114 5.42 -7.01 17.92
N ILE A 115 6.65 -7.52 18.06
CA ILE A 115 6.91 -8.93 18.30
C ILE A 115 6.37 -9.34 19.68
N ALA A 116 6.69 -8.59 20.74
CA ALA A 116 6.28 -8.90 22.12
C ALA A 116 4.76 -8.93 22.31
N ASN A 117 4.03 -8.05 21.62
CA ASN A 117 2.56 -8.00 21.66
C ASN A 117 1.88 -9.05 20.77
N THR A 118 2.64 -9.92 20.10
CA THR A 118 2.10 -10.99 19.24
C THR A 118 2.20 -12.35 19.93
N GLU A 119 1.09 -12.87 20.43
CA GLU A 119 1.05 -14.15 21.15
C GLU A 119 1.33 -15.34 20.23
N TYR A 120 0.65 -15.40 19.08
CA TYR A 120 0.87 -16.41 18.05
C TYR A 120 0.67 -15.80 16.68
N GLY A 121 1.64 -15.96 15.78
CA GLY A 121 1.55 -15.37 14.46
C GLY A 121 2.70 -15.75 13.53
N LEU A 122 2.75 -15.10 12.37
CA LEU A 122 3.81 -15.25 11.39
C LEU A 122 4.53 -13.91 11.21
N TYR A 123 5.83 -13.89 11.47
CA TYR A 123 6.70 -12.81 11.06
C TYR A 123 7.21 -13.08 9.64
N ALA A 124 6.76 -12.30 8.66
CA ALA A 124 7.23 -12.38 7.28
C ALA A 124 8.40 -11.39 7.07
N ALA A 125 9.61 -11.81 7.41
CA ALA A 125 10.83 -10.98 7.29
C ALA A 125 11.14 -10.58 5.85
N LYS A 126 10.81 -11.43 4.87
CA LYS A 126 10.96 -11.14 3.45
C LYS A 126 9.77 -11.62 2.65
N MET A 127 9.16 -10.69 1.92
CA MET A 127 8.11 -11.00 0.95
C MET A 127 8.72 -11.51 -0.36
N GLY A 128 8.07 -12.49 -0.96
CA GLY A 128 8.33 -12.99 -2.31
C GLY A 128 7.41 -12.35 -3.35
N GLY A 129 7.30 -13.00 -4.50
CA GLY A 129 6.38 -12.58 -5.56
C GLY A 129 4.91 -12.82 -5.20
N GLY A 130 4.01 -12.21 -5.97
CA GLY A 130 2.58 -12.38 -5.82
C GLY A 130 1.78 -11.62 -6.87
N SER A 131 0.46 -11.65 -6.74
CA SER A 131 -0.45 -10.93 -7.63
C SER A 131 -1.59 -10.28 -6.87
N VAL A 132 -2.16 -9.23 -7.49
CA VAL A 132 -3.31 -8.51 -6.98
C VAL A 132 -4.36 -8.46 -8.09
N ASN A 133 -5.61 -8.71 -7.76
CA ASN A 133 -6.74 -8.42 -8.63
C ASN A 133 -7.21 -6.97 -8.35
N PRO A 134 -7.00 -6.01 -9.26
CA PRO A 134 -7.36 -4.61 -9.00
C PRO A 134 -8.87 -4.38 -8.85
N SER A 135 -9.69 -5.24 -9.45
CA SER A 135 -11.16 -5.12 -9.41
C SER A 135 -11.74 -5.54 -8.06
N THR A 136 -11.20 -6.61 -7.46
CA THR A 136 -11.68 -7.13 -6.15
C THR A 136 -10.83 -6.65 -4.98
N GLY A 137 -9.60 -6.20 -5.23
CA GLY A 137 -8.63 -5.86 -4.20
C GLY A 137 -7.99 -7.08 -3.53
N GLU A 138 -8.27 -8.29 -4.02
CA GLU A 138 -7.70 -9.54 -3.52
C GLU A 138 -6.24 -9.66 -3.92
N PHE A 139 -5.41 -10.15 -3.01
CA PHE A 139 -4.01 -10.40 -3.25
C PHE A 139 -3.59 -11.77 -2.74
N ASN A 140 -2.53 -12.28 -3.34
CA ASN A 140 -1.73 -13.38 -2.81
C ASN A 140 -0.27 -12.98 -2.89
N PHE A 141 0.48 -13.14 -1.81
CA PHE A 141 1.93 -12.93 -1.80
C PHE A 141 2.62 -14.10 -1.11
N SER A 142 3.65 -14.63 -1.74
CA SER A 142 4.51 -15.64 -1.13
C SER A 142 5.39 -15.00 -0.06
N VAL A 143 5.69 -15.75 1.00
CA VAL A 143 6.68 -15.38 2.01
C VAL A 143 7.99 -16.05 1.65
N GLY A 144 9.01 -15.26 1.33
CA GLY A 144 10.35 -15.75 0.99
C GLY A 144 11.19 -16.10 2.22
N GLU A 145 10.98 -15.39 3.33
CA GLU A 145 11.56 -15.68 4.64
C GLU A 145 10.52 -15.38 5.72
N GLY A 146 10.20 -16.38 6.53
CA GLY A 146 9.18 -16.26 7.57
C GLY A 146 9.50 -17.08 8.80
N TYR A 147 9.04 -16.62 9.95
CA TYR A 147 9.24 -17.23 11.26
C TYR A 147 7.93 -17.25 12.05
N LEU A 148 7.68 -18.29 12.83
CA LEU A 148 6.60 -18.24 13.81
C LEU A 148 6.93 -17.24 14.91
N ILE A 149 5.92 -16.53 15.39
CA ILE A 149 5.97 -15.83 16.67
C ILE A 149 5.19 -16.67 17.67
N LYS A 150 5.79 -16.95 18.84
CA LYS A 150 5.16 -17.66 19.96
C LYS A 150 5.47 -16.93 21.26
N ASN A 151 4.43 -16.60 22.02
CA ASN A 151 4.51 -15.90 23.31
C ASN A 151 5.40 -14.65 23.24
N GLY A 152 5.19 -13.81 22.21
CA GLY A 152 5.92 -12.56 22.06
C GLY A 152 7.38 -12.72 21.61
N LYS A 153 7.77 -13.86 21.03
CA LYS A 153 9.14 -14.13 20.60
C LYS A 153 9.18 -14.79 19.23
N ILE A 154 10.14 -14.38 18.40
CA ILE A 154 10.47 -15.08 17.16
C ILE A 154 10.98 -16.48 17.51
N ALA A 155 10.38 -17.48 16.90
CA ALA A 155 10.62 -18.89 17.14
C ALA A 155 11.19 -19.55 15.86
N GLU A 156 10.67 -20.71 15.48
CA GLU A 156 11.21 -21.46 14.34
C GLU A 156 10.92 -20.81 12.97
N PRO A 157 11.82 -20.99 11.99
CA PRO A 157 11.55 -20.62 10.60
C PRO A 157 10.45 -21.51 10.01
N VAL A 158 9.62 -20.93 9.14
CA VAL A 158 8.59 -21.66 8.39
C VAL A 158 8.94 -21.75 6.91
N ARG A 159 8.48 -22.82 6.26
CA ARG A 159 8.64 -23.01 4.81
C ARG A 159 7.29 -22.86 4.12
N GLY A 160 7.29 -22.10 3.02
CA GLY A 160 6.17 -22.07 2.08
C GLY A 160 4.87 -21.56 2.69
N ALA A 161 4.82 -20.26 2.97
CA ALA A 161 3.59 -19.57 3.34
C ALA A 161 3.15 -18.62 2.21
N THR A 162 1.85 -18.59 1.94
CA THR A 162 1.24 -17.59 1.06
C THR A 162 0.26 -16.76 1.87
N LEU A 163 0.45 -15.45 1.89
CA LEU A 163 -0.48 -14.51 2.50
C LEU A 163 -1.60 -14.20 1.53
N ILE A 164 -2.85 -14.37 1.96
CA ILE A 164 -4.04 -14.14 1.15
C ILE A 164 -4.95 -13.16 1.88
N GLY A 165 -5.49 -12.18 1.16
CA GLY A 165 -6.43 -11.24 1.75
C GLY A 165 -6.92 -10.20 0.75
N LYS A 166 -7.71 -9.26 1.26
CA LYS A 166 -8.22 -8.10 0.51
C LYS A 166 -7.62 -6.82 1.07
N GLY A 167 -7.07 -5.98 0.21
CA GLY A 167 -6.34 -4.78 0.64
C GLY A 167 -7.16 -3.82 1.51
N ASN A 168 -8.45 -3.66 1.25
CA ASN A 168 -9.37 -2.83 2.03
C ASN A 168 -9.74 -3.44 3.39
N GLU A 169 -9.65 -4.76 3.56
CA GLU A 169 -9.87 -5.43 4.84
C GLU A 169 -8.59 -5.43 5.67
N VAL A 170 -7.46 -5.72 5.05
CA VAL A 170 -6.15 -5.76 5.70
C VAL A 170 -5.78 -4.42 6.30
N ILE A 171 -6.00 -3.31 5.59
CA ILE A 171 -5.67 -1.97 6.09
C ILE A 171 -6.49 -1.57 7.34
N GLN A 172 -7.66 -2.20 7.56
CA GLN A 172 -8.46 -2.01 8.78
C GLN A 172 -7.94 -2.83 9.97
N ARG A 173 -7.16 -3.87 9.68
CA ARG A 173 -6.59 -4.80 10.66
C ARG A 173 -5.14 -4.45 11.03
N ILE A 174 -4.57 -3.39 10.48
CA ILE A 174 -3.23 -2.91 10.87
C ILE A 174 -3.33 -2.21 12.23
N ASP A 175 -2.98 -2.89 13.32
CA ASP A 175 -3.19 -2.38 14.68
C ASP A 175 -1.90 -1.94 15.39
N MET A 176 -0.74 -2.19 14.79
CA MET A 176 0.55 -1.64 15.20
C MET A 176 1.36 -1.22 13.98
N VAL A 177 2.09 -0.10 14.11
CA VAL A 177 2.88 0.51 13.03
C VAL A 177 4.23 0.94 13.58
N GLY A 178 5.27 0.37 13.00
CA GLY A 178 6.69 0.57 13.31
C GLY A 178 7.18 1.99 13.06
N ASP A 179 8.29 2.37 13.66
CA ASP A 179 9.00 3.62 13.42
C ASP A 179 10.07 3.52 12.30
N ASP A 180 10.25 2.33 11.72
CA ASP A 180 11.33 1.94 10.82
C ASP A 180 10.95 1.99 9.33
N LEU A 181 10.41 3.11 8.87
CA LEU A 181 9.98 3.26 7.47
C LEU A 181 11.12 2.95 6.49
N ALA A 182 10.88 1.98 5.61
CA ALA A 182 11.70 1.68 4.45
C ALA A 182 10.91 1.85 3.14
N LEU A 183 11.58 2.37 2.10
CA LEU A 183 11.04 2.52 0.75
C LEU A 183 11.78 1.57 -0.20
N GLY A 184 11.02 0.86 -1.03
CA GLY A 184 11.51 0.03 -2.12
C GLY A 184 11.16 0.61 -3.48
N GLN A 185 12.11 0.53 -4.42
CA GLN A 185 11.90 0.93 -5.80
C GLN A 185 11.07 -0.11 -6.56
N GLY A 186 10.18 0.36 -7.43
CA GLY A 186 9.36 -0.49 -8.28
C GLY A 186 8.88 0.20 -9.54
N VAL A 187 8.08 -0.54 -10.30
CA VAL A 187 7.39 -0.03 -11.48
C VAL A 187 5.93 -0.41 -11.35
N CYS A 188 5.07 0.56 -11.57
CA CYS A 188 3.64 0.40 -11.50
C CYS A 188 3.06 0.42 -12.92
N GLY A 189 2.29 -0.60 -13.30
CA GLY A 189 1.57 -0.66 -14.58
C GLY A 189 0.10 -0.25 -14.43
N SER A 190 -0.40 0.60 -15.32
CA SER A 190 -1.84 0.95 -15.40
C SER A 190 -2.19 1.40 -16.83
N ALA A 191 -3.37 2.00 -17.02
CA ALA A 191 -3.85 2.47 -18.33
C ALA A 191 -2.90 3.47 -19.01
N SER A 192 -2.12 4.23 -18.23
CA SER A 192 -1.11 5.16 -18.75
C SER A 192 0.27 4.52 -18.97
N GLY A 193 0.35 3.19 -18.96
CA GLY A 193 1.59 2.43 -19.10
C GLY A 193 2.32 2.20 -17.78
N ASN A 194 3.60 1.83 -17.89
CA ASN A 194 4.51 1.57 -16.77
C ASN A 194 5.21 2.85 -16.32
N VAL A 195 5.06 3.22 -15.05
CA VAL A 195 5.72 4.40 -14.46
C VAL A 195 6.57 4.00 -13.25
N PRO A 196 7.75 4.62 -13.05
CA PRO A 196 8.56 4.48 -11.83
C PRO A 196 7.77 4.87 -10.58
N THR A 197 7.79 4.03 -9.56
CA THR A 197 7.14 4.30 -8.26
C THR A 197 7.97 3.74 -7.12
N ASN A 198 7.90 4.35 -5.95
CA ASN A 198 8.30 3.68 -4.72
C ASN A 198 7.09 3.19 -3.94
N VAL A 199 7.26 2.07 -3.25
CA VAL A 199 6.34 1.60 -2.23
C VAL A 199 7.09 1.49 -0.92
N GLY A 200 6.42 1.75 0.20
CA GLY A 200 7.05 1.53 1.49
C GLY A 200 6.08 1.39 2.64
N GLN A 201 6.63 0.91 3.73
CA GLN A 201 5.97 0.80 5.00
C GLN A 201 7.06 0.58 6.06
N PRO A 202 6.83 0.99 7.31
CA PRO A 202 7.53 0.41 8.43
C PRO A 202 7.11 -1.06 8.62
N VAL A 203 7.66 -1.73 9.62
CA VAL A 203 7.08 -2.97 10.12
C VAL A 203 5.64 -2.69 10.55
N ILE A 204 4.70 -3.54 10.15
CA ILE A 204 3.30 -3.43 10.53
C ILE A 204 2.82 -4.75 11.09
N ARG A 205 1.91 -4.70 12.06
CA ARG A 205 1.16 -5.87 12.49
C ARG A 205 -0.22 -5.84 11.88
N VAL A 206 -0.59 -6.92 11.19
CA VAL A 206 -1.96 -7.18 10.77
C VAL A 206 -2.53 -8.19 11.76
N SER A 207 -3.56 -7.80 12.53
CA SER A 207 -4.12 -8.61 13.61
C SER A 207 -4.69 -9.95 13.14
N GLU A 208 -5.16 -10.02 11.89
CA GLU A 208 -5.70 -11.24 11.30
C GLU A 208 -5.49 -11.27 9.77
N LEU A 209 -4.83 -12.31 9.28
CA LEU A 209 -4.60 -12.55 7.86
C LEU A 209 -4.60 -14.05 7.57
N ILE A 210 -5.10 -14.44 6.39
CA ILE A 210 -5.09 -15.85 5.99
C ILE A 210 -3.67 -16.23 5.56
N VAL A 211 -3.13 -17.25 6.23
CA VAL A 211 -1.82 -17.84 5.91
C VAL A 211 -2.04 -19.21 5.29
N GLY A 212 -1.85 -19.31 3.97
CA GLY A 212 -1.82 -20.57 3.24
C GLY A 212 -0.51 -21.30 3.51
N GLY A 213 -0.48 -22.13 4.55
CA GLY A 213 0.60 -23.07 4.82
C GLY A 213 0.39 -24.40 4.10
N ARG A 214 1.48 -25.11 3.80
CA ARG A 214 1.41 -26.53 3.46
C ARG A 214 1.37 -27.32 4.78
N ASN A 215 0.39 -28.20 4.96
CA ASN A 215 0.52 -29.25 5.97
C ASN A 215 1.75 -30.07 5.60
N GLY A 216 2.85 -29.84 6.32
CA GLY A 216 3.93 -30.81 6.36
C GLY A 216 3.43 -31.95 7.21
N ASP A 217 2.74 -32.92 6.60
CA ASP A 217 2.56 -34.23 7.20
C ASP A 217 3.95 -34.86 7.31
N SER A 218 4.65 -34.57 8.41
CA SER A 218 5.72 -35.39 8.93
C SER A 218 5.10 -36.46 9.82
N ASN A 219 4.37 -37.38 9.20
CA ASN A 219 4.16 -38.73 9.70
C ASN A 219 4.71 -39.67 8.63
N GLY A 220 6.00 -39.96 8.74
CA GLY A 220 6.74 -41.00 8.04
C GLY A 220 7.84 -41.50 8.96
#